data_AF-A0A5E8ASF7-F1
#
_entry.id   AF-A0A5E8ASF7-F1
#
_cell.length_a   1.000
_cell.length_b   1.000
_cell.length_c   1.000
_cell.angle_alpha   90.00
_cell.angle_beta   90.00
_cell.angle_gamma   90.00
#
_symmetry.space_group_name_H-M   'P 1'
#
loop_
_entity.id
_entity.type
_entity.pdbx_description
1 polymer ?
#
loop_
_entity_poly.entity_id
_entity_poly.type
_entity_poly.pdbx_seq_one_letter_code
_entity_poly.pdbx_strand_id
1 'polypeptide(L)' 'MLRTRMPMLEYFKTILSKVSFDKFLFEKELKKAIKALVPDELLVFRDWCYEQFGKMYQLILNKQFSKVKL' A
#
# COMPACT_ATOMS: atom_id res chain seq x y z
N MET A 1 -9.74 -12.56 21.97
CA MET A 1 -9.85 -11.59 20.85
C MET A 1 -9.28 -12.24 19.61
N LEU A 2 -10.12 -12.63 18.64
CA LEU A 2 -9.63 -13.17 17.38
C LEU A 2 -9.06 -12.00 16.58
N ARG A 3 -7.73 -11.91 16.50
CA ARG A 3 -7.06 -10.99 15.57
C ARG A 3 -7.37 -11.50 14.16
N THR A 4 -8.36 -10.92 13.50
CA THR A 4 -8.68 -11.22 12.10
C THR A 4 -7.42 -10.91 11.29
N ARG A 5 -6.70 -11.96 10.85
CA ARG A 5 -5.57 -11.77 9.93
C ARG A 5 -6.15 -11.24 8.62
N MET A 6 -5.59 -10.14 8.12
CA MET A 6 -5.89 -9.57 6.80
C MET A 6 -4.83 -10.10 5.82
N PRO A 7 -5.01 -11.30 5.23
CA PRO A 7 -3.95 -11.97 4.47
C PRO A 7 -3.53 -11.16 3.24
N MET A 8 -4.48 -10.49 2.58
CA MET A 8 -4.18 -9.71 1.37
C MET A 8 -3.40 -8.43 1.70
N LEU A 9 -3.73 -7.78 2.82
CA LEU A 9 -2.96 -6.65 3.35
C LEU A 9 -1.50 -7.02 3.58
N GLU A 10 -1.24 -8.10 4.33
CA GLU A 10 0.13 -8.53 4.65
C GLU A 10 0.90 -9.02 3.41
N TYR A 11 0.20 -9.65 2.46
CA TYR A 11 0.76 -9.98 1.15
C TYR A 11 1.28 -8.73 0.43
N PHE A 12 0.46 -7.68 0.29
CA PHE A 12 0.88 -6.47 -0.43
C PHE A 12 1.95 -5.67 0.32
N LYS A 13 1.90 -5.63 1.66
CA LYS A 13 3.00 -5.05 2.45
C LYS A 13 4.33 -5.74 2.12
N THR A 14 4.33 -7.06 2.11
CA THR A 14 5.52 -7.86 1.78
C THR A 14 6.02 -7.58 0.36
N ILE A 15 5.10 -7.52 -0.62
CA ILE A 15 5.47 -7.21 -2.01
C ILE A 15 6.07 -5.81 -2.11
N LEU A 16 5.43 -4.78 -1.55
CA LEU A 16 5.94 -3.40 -1.60
C LEU A 16 7.32 -3.26 -0.96
N SER A 17 7.55 -3.89 0.20
CA SER A 17 8.87 -3.89 0.84
C SER A 17 9.94 -4.58 -0.01
N LYS A 18 9.59 -5.64 -0.75
CA LYS A 18 10.54 -6.33 -1.63
C LYS A 18 10.87 -5.51 -2.87
N VAL A 19 9.92 -4.75 -3.40
CA VAL A 19 10.12 -3.98 -4.65
C VAL A 19 10.46 -2.52 -4.44
N SER A 20 10.59 -2.05 -3.18
CA SER A 20 10.80 -0.64 -2.87
C SER A 20 12.13 -0.06 -3.35
N PHE A 21 13.08 -0.91 -3.76
CA PHE A 21 14.33 -0.49 -4.39
C PHE A 21 14.14 0.10 -5.80
N ASP A 22 13.05 -0.24 -6.49
CA ASP A 22 12.75 0.23 -7.84
C ASP A 22 11.45 1.05 -7.85
N LYS A 23 11.58 2.32 -8.22
CA LYS A 23 10.47 3.28 -8.22
C LYS A 23 9.31 2.85 -9.13
N PHE A 24 9.62 2.30 -10.30
CA PHE A 24 8.60 1.89 -11.28
C PHE A 24 7.85 0.65 -10.79
N LEU A 25 8.58 -0.33 -10.26
CA LEU A 25 7.99 -1.55 -9.71
C LEU A 25 7.17 -1.25 -8.45
N PHE A 26 7.66 -0.36 -7.58
CA PHE A 26 6.92 0.13 -6.42
C PHE A 26 5.57 0.75 -6.83
N GLU A 27 5.55 1.70 -7.77
CA GLU A 27 4.30 2.31 -8.23
C GLU A 27 3.36 1.27 -8.87
N LYS A 28 3.91 0.30 -9.61
CA LYS A 28 3.14 -0.77 -10.24
C LYS A 28 2.45 -1.67 -9.21
N GLU A 29 3.16 -2.14 -8.21
CA GLU A 29 2.60 -3.03 -7.17
C GLU A 29 1.67 -2.26 -6.21
N LEU A 30 1.96 -0.99 -5.92
CA LEU A 30 1.06 -0.12 -5.16
C LEU A 30 -0.32 -0.01 -5.81
N LYS A 31 -0.36 0.19 -7.13
CA LYS A 31 -1.62 0.24 -7.90
C LYS A 31 -2.38 -1.08 -7.85
N LYS A 32 -1.69 -2.22 -7.80
CA LYS A 32 -2.36 -3.52 -7.66
C LYS A 32 -2.99 -3.66 -6.27
N ALA A 33 -2.26 -3.28 -5.22
CA ALA A 33 -2.76 -3.30 -3.85
C ALA A 33 -4.02 -2.45 -3.69
N ILE A 34 -4.00 -1.21 -4.18
CA ILE A 34 -5.14 -0.29 -4.14
C ILE A 34 -6.39 -0.87 -4.81
N LYS A 35 -6.23 -1.65 -5.89
CA LYS A 35 -7.36 -2.26 -6.61
C LYS A 35 -7.89 -3.53 -5.95
N ALA A 36 -7.08 -4.21 -5.14
CA ALA A 36 -7.37 -5.54 -4.63
C ALA A 36 -7.84 -5.55 -3.17
N LEU A 37 -7.43 -4.56 -2.37
CA LEU A 37 -7.80 -4.45 -0.97
C LEU A 37 -9.23 -3.91 -0.81
N VAL A 38 -9.95 -4.44 0.18
CA VAL A 38 -11.25 -3.90 0.60
C VAL A 38 -11.07 -2.60 1.37
N PRO A 39 -12.11 -1.74 1.51
CA PRO A 39 -11.97 -0.40 2.09
C PRO A 39 -11.26 -0.36 3.46
N ASP A 40 -11.64 -1.24 4.39
CA ASP A 40 -11.03 -1.28 5.73
C ASP A 40 -9.53 -1.65 5.68
N GLU A 41 -9.17 -2.63 4.83
CA GLU A 41 -7.77 -3.00 4.61
C GLU A 41 -7.00 -1.87 3.93
N LEU A 42 -7.63 -1.16 2.99
CA LEU A 42 -7.01 -0.10 2.21
C LEU A 42 -6.67 1.12 3.06
N LEU A 43 -7.51 1.45 4.05
CA LEU A 43 -7.23 2.49 5.04
C LEU A 43 -5.95 2.14 5.84
N VAL A 44 -5.90 0.94 6.40
CA VAL A 44 -4.73 0.46 7.15
C VAL A 44 -3.48 0.41 6.26
N PHE A 45 -3.64 -0.04 5.01
CA PHE A 45 -2.56 -0.12 4.04
C PHE A 45 -1.99 1.25 3.67
N ARG A 46 -2.86 2.26 3.48
CA ARG A 46 -2.45 3.63 3.18
C ARG A 46 -1.54 4.16 4.29
N ASP A 47 -2.00 4.10 5.52
CA ASP A 47 -1.29 4.67 6.65
C ASP A 47 0.09 4.02 6.81
N TRP A 48 0.15 2.69 6.67
CA TRP A 48 1.41 1.94 6.66
C TRP A 48 2.33 2.36 5.49
N CYS A 49 1.79 2.58 4.28
CA CYS A 49 2.61 3.01 3.14
C CYS A 49 3.26 4.39 3.39
N TYR A 50 2.53 5.34 3.99
CA TYR A 50 3.10 6.65 4.34
C TYR A 50 4.13 6.55 5.46
N GLU A 51 3.89 5.70 6.46
CA GLU A 51 4.87 5.45 7.53
C GLU A 51 6.18 4.87 6.98
N GLN A 52 6.10 3.81 6.17
CA GLN A 52 7.28 3.08 5.70
C GLN A 52 8.01 3.78 4.55
N PHE A 53 7.27 4.35 3.61
CA PHE A 53 7.82 4.84 2.34
C PHE A 53 7.62 6.33 2.10
N GLY A 54 6.97 7.05 3.03
CA GLY A 54 6.67 8.47 2.88
C GLY A 54 7.90 9.31 2.56
N LYS A 55 9.04 9.06 3.22
CA LYS A 55 10.28 9.80 2.97
C LYS A 55 10.82 9.67 1.54
N MET A 56 10.59 8.53 0.89
CA MET A 56 11.15 8.22 -0.44
C MET A 56 10.13 8.43 -1.56
N TYR A 57 8.87 8.08 -1.32
CA TYR A 57 7.84 7.95 -2.35
C TYR A 57 6.60 8.83 -2.11
N GLN A 58 6.70 9.89 -1.30
CA GLN A 58 5.58 10.79 -1.00
C GLN A 58 4.76 11.20 -2.24
N LEU A 59 5.44 11.60 -3.32
CA LEU A 59 4.76 12.04 -4.56
C LEU A 59 3.97 10.91 -5.22
N ILE A 60 4.49 9.67 -5.19
CA ILE A 60 3.80 8.50 -5.73
C ILE A 60 2.60 8.17 -4.86
N LEU A 61 2.79 8.14 -3.54
CA LEU A 61 1.73 7.84 -2.58
C LEU A 61 0.58 8.85 -2.71
N ASN A 62 0.88 10.15 -2.68
CA ASN A 62 -0.10 11.22 -2.86
C ASN A 62 -0.87 11.04 -4.18
N LYS A 63 -0.16 10.79 -5.28
CA LYS A 63 -0.75 10.62 -6.62
C LYS A 63 -1.66 9.40 -6.73
N GLN A 64 -1.33 8.28 -6.09
CA GLN A 64 -2.16 7.06 -6.21
C GLN A 64 -3.34 7.10 -5.24
N PHE A 65 -3.14 7.52 -3.99
CA PHE A 65 -4.22 7.55 -3.00
C PHE A 65 -5.22 8.69 -3.24
N SER A 66 -4.83 9.79 -3.90
CA SER A 66 -5.79 10.86 -4.26
C SER A 66 -6.88 10.42 -5.26
N LYS A 67 -6.67 9.29 -5.96
CA LYS A 67 -7.62 8.75 -6.94
C LYS A 67 -8.65 7.81 -6.32
N VAL A 68 -8.51 7.50 -5.04
CA VAL A 68 -9.36 6.53 -4.35
C VAL A 68 -10.23 7.27 -3.36
N LYS A 69 -11.51 6.91 -3.32
CA LYS A 69 -12.42 7.36 -2.27
C LYS A 69 -12.20 6.42 -1.07
N LEU A 70 -11.53 6.94 -0.05
CA LEU A 70 -11.20 6.24 1.18
C LEU A 70 -12.20 6.58 2.28
#